data_AF-A0A6P4EBB8-F1
#
_entry.id   AF-A0A6P4EBB8-F1
#
_cell.length_a   1.000
_cell.length_b   1.000
_cell.length_c   1.000
_cell.angle_alpha   90.00
_cell.angle_beta   90.00
_cell.angle_gamma   90.00
#
_symmetry.space_group_name_H-M   'P 1'
#
loop_
_entity.id
_entity.type
_entity.pdbx_description
1 polymer ?
#
loop_
_entity_poly.entity_id
_entity_poly.type
_entity_poly.pdbx_seq_one_letter_code
_entity_poly.pdbx_strand_id
1 'polypeptide(L)'
;CQELYHGYRAKFLTIVYWIAATYVLADVYSAQLTSQFARPAREPPINTLQHLQAAMIRDGYRLYVEKESSSLEMLENGTEIFRQLYALMRREPDGPLRFLIDSVEAGIQLIAEGGEDKAVLGGRETLFFNIQQYGAKYFQLSQKLYTRYSAVAVQIGCPFLDTLNNV
;
A
#
# COMPACT_ATOMS: atom_id res chain seq x y z
N CYS A 1 64.11 7.37 -39.88
CA CYS A 1 63.13 8.14 -39.07
C CYS A 1 61.69 7.63 -39.24
N GLN A 2 61.42 6.33 -39.05
CA GLN A 2 60.06 5.76 -39.15
C GLN A 2 59.55 5.22 -37.80
N GLU A 3 60.43 4.74 -36.90
CA GLU A 3 60.03 4.19 -35.59
C GLU A 3 59.37 5.20 -34.64
N LEU A 4 59.85 6.45 -34.61
CA LEU A 4 59.23 7.51 -33.79
C LEU A 4 57.79 7.83 -34.23
N TYR A 5 57.49 7.71 -35.53
CA TYR A 5 56.17 8.00 -36.08
C TYR A 5 55.15 6.89 -35.75
N HIS A 6 55.59 5.62 -35.73
CA HIS A 6 54.77 4.49 -35.29
C HIS A 6 54.48 4.55 -33.78
N GLY A 7 55.44 4.99 -32.96
CA GLY A 7 55.25 5.17 -31.51
C GLY A 7 54.23 6.25 -31.17
N TYR A 8 54.22 7.39 -31.88
CA TYR A 8 53.21 8.44 -31.68
C TYR A 8 51.82 8.02 -32.15
N ARG A 9 51.70 7.31 -33.28
CA ARG A 9 50.43 6.76 -33.75
C ARG A 9 49.87 5.71 -32.79
N ALA A 10 50.71 4.83 -32.27
CA ALA A 10 50.32 3.84 -31.27
C ALA A 10 49.83 4.53 -29.99
N LYS A 11 50.56 5.51 -29.46
CA LYS A 11 50.14 6.29 -28.28
C LYS A 11 48.81 7.00 -28.48
N PHE A 12 48.61 7.64 -29.64
CA PHE A 12 47.37 8.31 -29.97
C PHE A 12 46.19 7.33 -30.03
N LEU A 13 46.36 6.18 -30.71
CA LEU A 13 45.33 5.14 -30.77
C LEU A 13 44.99 4.58 -29.39
N THR A 14 45.99 4.34 -28.54
CA THR A 14 45.76 3.87 -27.16
C THR A 14 44.97 4.89 -26.34
N ILE A 15 45.28 6.19 -26.46
CA ILE A 15 44.55 7.25 -25.75
C ILE A 15 43.10 7.35 -26.24
N VAL A 16 42.88 7.36 -27.55
CA VAL A 16 41.52 7.41 -28.12
C VAL A 16 40.71 6.17 -27.73
N TYR A 17 41.32 4.98 -27.76
CA TYR A 17 40.70 3.75 -27.31
C TYR A 17 40.32 3.81 -25.82
N TRP A 18 41.21 4.34 -24.97
CA TRP A 18 40.96 4.46 -23.54
C TRP A 18 39.85 5.45 -23.21
N ILE A 19 39.78 6.58 -23.92
CA ILE A 19 38.69 7.56 -23.79
C ILE A 19 37.37 6.97 -24.29
N ALA A 20 37.37 6.27 -25.43
CA ALA A 20 36.17 5.62 -25.96
C ALA A 20 35.66 4.53 -25.01
N ALA A 21 36.56 3.69 -24.47
CA ALA A 21 36.22 2.64 -23.53
C ALA A 21 35.63 3.19 -22.21
N THR A 22 36.23 4.24 -21.66
CA THR A 22 35.71 4.89 -20.43
C THR A 22 34.37 5.59 -20.67
N TYR A 23 34.16 6.20 -21.84
CA TYR A 23 32.88 6.80 -22.21
C TYR A 23 31.76 5.76 -22.30
N VAL A 24 32.00 4.63 -22.97
CA VAL A 24 31.00 3.55 -23.09
C VAL A 24 30.68 2.96 -21.71
N LEU A 25 31.69 2.74 -20.86
CA LEU A 25 31.46 2.26 -19.50
C LEU A 25 30.63 3.24 -18.66
N ALA A 26 30.90 4.54 -18.78
CA ALA A 26 30.14 5.57 -18.09
C ALA A 26 28.67 5.62 -18.54
N ASP A 27 28.40 5.46 -19.85
CA ASP A 27 27.04 5.45 -20.39
C ASP A 27 26.25 4.19 -19.94
N VAL A 28 26.89 3.02 -19.99
CA VAL A 28 26.29 1.77 -19.50
C VAL A 28 25.96 1.88 -18.00
N TYR A 29 26.87 2.40 -17.19
CA TYR A 29 26.64 2.56 -15.76
C TYR A 29 25.53 3.58 -15.47
N SER A 30 25.50 4.69 -16.21
CA SER A 30 24.45 5.71 -16.10
C SER A 30 23.08 5.11 -16.45
N ALA A 31 22.98 4.33 -17.53
CA ALA A 31 21.76 3.65 -17.92
C ALA A 31 21.29 2.62 -16.88
N GLN A 32 22.22 1.85 -16.28
CA GLN A 32 21.90 0.90 -15.21
C GLN A 32 21.37 1.61 -13.96
N LEU A 33 22.01 2.70 -13.56
CA LEU A 33 21.60 3.51 -12.41
C LEU A 33 20.23 4.16 -12.67
N THR A 34 19.99 4.71 -13.86
CA THR A 34 18.66 5.21 -14.25
C THR A 34 17.62 4.09 -14.25
N SER A 35 17.96 2.88 -14.70
CA SER A 35 17.05 1.72 -14.66
C SER A 35 16.70 1.31 -13.23
N GLN A 36 17.68 1.30 -12.31
CA GLN A 36 17.44 1.01 -10.90
C GLN A 36 16.57 2.07 -10.22
N PHE A 37 16.75 3.35 -10.56
CA PHE A 37 15.88 4.41 -10.06
C PHE A 37 14.49 4.43 -10.71
N ALA A 38 14.38 4.02 -11.98
CA ALA A 38 13.12 3.95 -12.69
C ALA A 38 12.27 2.76 -12.23
N ARG A 39 12.88 1.69 -11.71
CA ARG A 39 12.14 0.56 -11.14
C ARG A 39 11.47 1.04 -9.85
N PRO A 40 10.13 0.99 -9.75
CA PRO A 40 9.47 1.35 -8.51
C PRO A 40 9.97 0.42 -7.40
N ALA A 41 10.56 1.02 -6.36
CA ALA A 41 11.17 0.29 -5.25
C ALA A 41 10.15 -0.44 -4.36
N ARG A 42 8.85 -0.24 -4.61
CA ARG A 42 7.75 -0.75 -3.80
C ARG A 42 6.63 -1.24 -4.70
N GLU A 43 6.00 -2.31 -4.27
CA GLU A 43 4.76 -2.79 -4.89
C GLU A 43 3.73 -1.65 -4.95
N PRO A 44 2.94 -1.59 -6.03
CA PRO A 44 1.92 -0.58 -6.14
C PRO A 44 0.96 -0.71 -4.96
N PRO A 45 0.63 0.40 -4.30
CA PRO A 45 -0.17 0.37 -3.10
C PRO A 45 -1.59 -0.12 -3.37
N ILE A 46 -2.15 -0.87 -2.41
CA ILE A 46 -3.54 -1.33 -2.46
C ILE A 46 -4.48 -0.12 -2.21
N ASN A 47 -4.79 0.60 -3.28
CA ASN A 47 -5.58 1.83 -3.20
C ASN A 47 -7.06 1.65 -3.52
N THR A 48 -7.43 0.54 -4.17
CA THR A 48 -8.81 0.26 -4.61
C THR A 48 -9.28 -1.09 -4.12
N LEU A 49 -10.60 -1.24 -3.97
CA LEU A 49 -11.21 -2.54 -3.59
C LEU A 49 -10.91 -3.65 -4.60
N GLN A 50 -10.79 -3.32 -5.88
CA GLN A 50 -10.45 -4.28 -6.93
C GLN A 50 -9.00 -4.78 -6.79
N HIS A 51 -8.06 -3.89 -6.45
CA HIS A 51 -6.68 -4.28 -6.17
C HIS A 51 -6.60 -5.12 -4.90
N LEU A 52 -7.37 -4.78 -3.85
CA LEU A 52 -7.45 -5.59 -2.64
C LEU A 52 -7.96 -6.99 -2.95
N GLN A 53 -9.04 -7.11 -3.73
CA GLN A 53 -9.56 -8.41 -4.15
C GLN A 53 -8.52 -9.23 -4.93
N ALA A 54 -7.81 -8.61 -5.87
CA ALA A 54 -6.77 -9.28 -6.63
C ALA A 54 -5.63 -9.75 -5.73
N ALA A 55 -5.22 -8.92 -4.76
CA ALA A 55 -4.18 -9.24 -3.78
C ALA A 55 -4.60 -10.38 -2.83
N MET A 56 -5.88 -10.43 -2.41
CA MET A 56 -6.40 -11.54 -1.61
C MET A 56 -6.39 -12.87 -2.38
N ILE A 57 -6.62 -12.84 -3.70
CA ILE A 57 -6.67 -14.05 -4.54
C ILE A 57 -5.27 -14.52 -4.94
N ARG A 58 -4.39 -13.60 -5.34
CA ARG A 58 -3.08 -13.90 -5.91
C ARG A 58 -1.98 -14.00 -4.87
N ASP A 59 -1.96 -13.02 -3.96
CA ASP A 59 -0.86 -12.81 -3.03
C ASP A 59 -1.22 -13.32 -1.62
N GLY A 60 -2.48 -13.72 -1.39
CA GLY A 60 -2.91 -14.36 -0.14
C GLY A 60 -3.14 -13.38 1.01
N TYR A 61 -3.40 -12.10 0.70
CA TYR A 61 -3.72 -11.09 1.70
C TYR A 61 -4.92 -11.47 2.56
N ARG A 62 -4.77 -11.29 3.87
CA ARG A 62 -5.83 -11.52 4.86
C ARG A 62 -6.48 -10.19 5.25
N LEU A 63 -7.78 -10.09 5.09
CA LEU A 63 -8.55 -8.90 5.45
C LEU A 63 -9.17 -9.08 6.83
N TYR A 64 -8.90 -8.14 7.74
CA TYR A 64 -9.43 -8.10 9.10
C TYR A 64 -10.44 -6.97 9.26
N VAL A 65 -11.53 -7.26 9.98
CA VAL A 65 -12.63 -6.33 10.23
C VAL A 65 -13.05 -6.42 11.70
N GLU A 66 -13.33 -5.26 12.30
CA GLU A 66 -13.82 -5.18 13.68
C GLU A 66 -15.20 -5.83 13.85
N LYS A 67 -15.35 -6.63 14.93
CA LYS A 67 -16.61 -7.24 15.36
C LYS A 67 -17.66 -6.16 15.61
N GLU A 68 -18.90 -6.40 15.18
CA GLU A 68 -20.03 -5.48 15.40
C GLU A 68 -19.83 -4.07 14.85
N SER A 69 -18.94 -3.90 13.86
CA SER A 69 -18.68 -2.61 13.23
C SER A 69 -19.61 -2.35 12.05
N SER A 70 -19.89 -1.07 11.79
CA SER A 70 -20.59 -0.64 10.57
C SER A 70 -19.88 -1.06 9.27
N SER A 71 -18.58 -1.32 9.34
CA SER A 71 -17.78 -1.87 8.25
C SER A 71 -18.16 -3.33 7.97
N LEU A 72 -18.36 -4.15 9.00
CA LEU A 72 -18.81 -5.53 8.84
C LEU A 72 -20.21 -5.59 8.23
N GLU A 73 -21.14 -4.80 8.73
CA GLU A 73 -22.50 -4.69 8.15
C GLU A 73 -22.46 -4.29 6.67
N MET A 74 -21.51 -3.42 6.29
CA MET A 74 -21.29 -3.03 4.90
C MET A 74 -20.73 -4.18 4.05
N LEU A 75 -19.85 -5.04 4.59
CA LEU A 75 -19.39 -6.22 3.85
C LEU A 75 -20.50 -7.26 3.66
N GLU A 76 -21.37 -7.42 4.66
CA GLU A 76 -22.47 -8.38 4.62
C GLU A 76 -23.62 -7.91 3.70
N ASN A 77 -23.98 -6.63 3.79
CA ASN A 77 -25.10 -6.04 3.04
C ASN A 77 -24.66 -5.27 1.76
N GLY A 78 -23.37 -5.24 1.47
CA GLY A 78 -22.79 -4.45 0.39
C GLY A 78 -23.05 -5.02 -1.00
N THR A 79 -22.81 -4.19 -2.01
CA THR A 79 -22.96 -4.56 -3.42
C THR A 79 -21.72 -5.28 -3.95
N GLU A 80 -21.96 -6.20 -4.89
CA GLU A 80 -21.03 -6.95 -5.74
C GLU A 80 -19.61 -7.22 -5.18
N ILE A 81 -18.71 -6.22 -5.20
CA ILE A 81 -17.32 -6.34 -4.73
C ILE A 81 -17.24 -6.64 -3.23
N PHE A 82 -18.04 -5.98 -2.39
CA PHE A 82 -18.02 -6.22 -0.94
C PHE A 82 -18.48 -7.63 -0.59
N ARG A 83 -19.50 -8.14 -1.28
CA ARG A 83 -19.97 -9.51 -1.13
C ARG A 83 -18.90 -10.53 -1.56
N GLN A 84 -18.16 -10.22 -2.64
CA GLN A 84 -17.06 -11.07 -3.09
C GLN A 84 -15.90 -11.08 -2.08
N LEU A 85 -15.53 -9.93 -1.52
CA LEU A 85 -14.55 -9.83 -0.44
C LEU A 85 -14.99 -10.64 0.79
N TYR A 86 -16.26 -10.52 1.19
CA TYR A 86 -16.82 -11.31 2.30
C TYR A 86 -16.77 -12.82 2.04
N ALA A 87 -17.07 -13.25 0.82
CA ALA A 87 -16.95 -14.66 0.42
C ALA A 87 -15.49 -15.14 0.44
N LEU A 88 -14.52 -14.29 0.07
CA LEU A 88 -13.09 -14.60 0.15
C LEU A 88 -12.62 -14.75 1.59
N MET A 89 -13.01 -13.83 2.49
CA MET A 89 -12.70 -13.94 3.92
C MET A 89 -13.27 -15.21 4.55
N ARG A 90 -14.50 -15.60 4.19
CA ARG A 90 -15.13 -16.84 4.68
C ARG A 90 -14.50 -18.12 4.14
N ARG A 91 -13.84 -18.06 2.98
CA ARG A 91 -13.20 -19.21 2.33
C ARG A 91 -11.86 -19.55 2.95
N GLU A 92 -11.28 -18.67 3.76
CA GLU A 92 -9.99 -18.93 4.39
C GLU A 92 -10.03 -20.16 5.31
N PRO A 93 -9.04 -21.06 5.20
CA PRO A 93 -9.01 -22.34 5.92
C PRO A 93 -8.76 -22.20 7.43
N ASP A 94 -8.41 -20.99 7.89
CA ASP A 94 -8.02 -20.70 9.27
C ASP A 94 -9.22 -20.48 10.23
N GLY A 95 -10.44 -20.67 9.73
CA GLY A 95 -11.67 -20.66 10.51
C GLY A 95 -12.45 -19.34 10.42
N PRO A 96 -13.80 -19.40 10.49
CA PRO A 96 -14.70 -18.29 10.18
C PRO A 96 -14.67 -17.11 11.18
N LEU A 97 -13.77 -17.11 12.15
CA LEU A 97 -13.68 -16.12 13.23
C LEU A 97 -12.33 -15.41 13.29
N ARG A 98 -11.31 -15.86 12.53
CA ARG A 98 -9.97 -15.25 12.60
C ARG A 98 -9.87 -13.89 11.90
N PHE A 99 -10.78 -13.59 10.96
CA PHE A 99 -10.85 -12.27 10.31
C PHE A 99 -11.55 -11.21 11.19
N LEU A 100 -12.21 -11.63 12.27
CA LEU A 100 -12.94 -10.75 13.19
C LEU A 100 -12.05 -10.33 14.36
N ILE A 101 -11.69 -9.06 14.40
CA ILE A 101 -10.89 -8.45 15.47
C ILE A 101 -11.79 -7.74 16.49
N ASP A 102 -11.36 -7.66 17.75
CA ASP A 102 -12.15 -7.00 18.80
C ASP A 102 -12.14 -5.47 18.68
N SER A 103 -11.06 -4.89 18.17
CA SER A 103 -10.96 -3.46 17.87
C SER A 103 -10.04 -3.20 16.67
N VAL A 104 -10.15 -2.02 16.07
CA VAL A 104 -9.27 -1.59 14.97
C VAL A 104 -7.80 -1.53 15.41
N GLU A 105 -7.54 -1.11 16.65
CA GLU A 105 -6.20 -1.04 17.24
C GLU A 105 -5.56 -2.42 17.32
N ALA A 106 -6.32 -3.44 17.72
CA ALA A 106 -5.82 -4.82 17.73
C ALA A 106 -5.42 -5.28 16.32
N GLY A 107 -6.19 -4.91 15.29
CA GLY A 107 -5.84 -5.16 13.89
C GLY A 107 -4.56 -4.46 13.45
N ILE A 108 -4.37 -3.21 13.87
CA ILE A 108 -3.16 -2.43 13.57
C ILE A 108 -1.95 -3.00 14.30
N GLN A 109 -2.11 -3.42 15.54
CA GLN A 109 -1.06 -4.09 16.30
C GLN A 109 -0.65 -5.40 15.61
N LEU A 110 -1.58 -6.18 15.07
CA LEU A 110 -1.28 -7.40 14.30
C LEU A 110 -0.46 -7.12 13.03
N ILE A 111 -0.63 -5.95 12.41
CA ILE A 111 0.20 -5.52 11.27
C ILE A 111 1.57 -5.05 11.78
N ALA A 112 1.61 -4.30 12.88
CA ALA A 112 2.85 -3.77 13.47
C ALA A 112 3.78 -4.86 14.02
N GLU A 113 3.21 -5.93 14.59
CA GLU A 113 3.94 -7.10 15.11
C GLU A 113 4.63 -7.93 14.01
N GLY A 114 4.34 -7.63 12.74
CA GLY A 114 4.96 -8.25 11.58
C GLY A 114 4.08 -9.29 10.91
N GLY A 115 4.46 -9.61 9.67
CA GLY A 115 3.67 -10.40 8.73
C GLY A 115 3.28 -9.52 7.56
N GLU A 116 3.94 -9.77 6.43
CA GLU A 116 3.51 -9.29 5.13
C GLU A 116 2.15 -9.96 4.84
N ASP A 117 1.26 -9.32 4.08
CA ASP A 117 -0.04 -9.88 3.67
C ASP A 117 -1.22 -9.74 4.66
N LYS A 118 -1.24 -8.67 5.47
CA LYS A 118 -2.40 -8.31 6.33
C LYS A 118 -2.99 -6.95 5.94
N ALA A 119 -4.32 -6.88 5.88
CA ALA A 119 -5.07 -5.64 5.64
C ALA A 119 -6.16 -5.47 6.70
N VAL A 120 -6.39 -4.24 7.17
CA VAL A 120 -7.45 -3.92 8.14
C VAL A 120 -8.43 -2.94 7.52
N LEU A 121 -9.73 -3.23 7.64
CA LEU A 121 -10.79 -2.31 7.24
C LEU A 121 -11.39 -1.61 8.46
N GLY A 122 -11.50 -0.29 8.40
CA GLY A 122 -12.08 0.51 9.46
C GLY A 122 -12.37 1.95 9.04
N GLY A 123 -12.78 2.76 10.00
CA GLY A 123 -13.00 4.20 9.79
C GLY A 123 -11.71 4.89 9.38
N ARG A 124 -11.77 5.75 8.35
CA ARG A 124 -10.59 6.43 7.79
C ARG A 124 -9.86 7.25 8.87
N GLU A 125 -10.61 7.99 9.68
CA GLU A 125 -10.09 8.84 10.74
C GLU A 125 -9.42 8.01 11.84
N THR A 126 -10.03 6.90 12.25
CA THR A 126 -9.45 5.96 13.22
C THR A 126 -8.15 5.34 12.71
N LEU A 127 -8.14 4.88 11.45
CA LEU A 127 -6.93 4.35 10.81
C LEU A 127 -5.85 5.42 10.71
N PHE A 128 -6.21 6.64 10.28
CA PHE A 128 -5.27 7.74 10.12
C PHE A 128 -4.60 8.13 11.46
N PHE A 129 -5.39 8.25 12.53
CA PHE A 129 -4.87 8.56 13.86
C PHE A 129 -3.94 7.46 14.37
N ASN A 130 -4.35 6.19 14.26
CA ASN A 130 -3.51 5.07 14.68
C ASN A 130 -2.21 4.97 13.87
N ILE A 131 -2.22 5.22 12.56
CA ILE A 131 -1.00 5.24 11.74
C ILE A 131 -0.02 6.32 12.22
N GLN A 132 -0.51 7.48 12.66
CA GLN A 132 0.35 8.51 13.24
C GLN A 132 0.99 8.04 14.55
N GLN A 133 0.26 7.28 15.37
CA GLN A 133 0.73 6.76 16.65
C GLN A 133 1.76 5.61 16.48
N TYR A 134 1.50 4.64 15.60
CA TYR A 134 2.38 3.47 15.38
C TYR A 134 3.50 3.73 14.35
N GLY A 135 3.43 4.83 13.60
CA GLY A 135 4.43 5.28 12.65
C GLY A 135 4.13 4.87 11.21
N ALA A 136 4.10 5.85 10.30
CA ALA A 136 3.71 5.70 8.89
C ALA A 136 4.64 4.85 8.01
N LYS A 137 5.72 4.27 8.56
CA LYS A 137 6.67 3.46 7.79
C LYS A 137 6.13 2.07 7.45
N TYR A 138 5.25 1.54 8.29
CA TYR A 138 4.74 0.17 8.19
C TYR A 138 3.31 0.10 7.63
N PHE A 139 2.68 1.25 7.41
CA PHE A 139 1.27 1.32 7.07
C PHE A 139 1.04 2.11 5.80
N GLN A 140 0.09 1.62 5.02
CA GLN A 140 -0.42 2.25 3.83
C GLN A 140 -1.92 2.47 3.99
N LEU A 141 -2.35 3.73 3.90
CA LEU A 141 -3.77 4.05 3.87
C LEU A 141 -4.27 4.08 2.42
N SER A 142 -5.30 3.29 2.13
CA SER A 142 -5.97 3.32 0.82
C SER A 142 -6.76 4.62 0.63
N GLN A 143 -7.21 4.88 -0.59
CA GLN A 143 -8.20 5.93 -0.82
C GLN A 143 -9.52 5.60 -0.11
N LYS A 144 -10.35 6.63 0.12
CA LYS A 144 -11.65 6.47 0.78
C LYS A 144 -12.56 5.58 -0.06
N LEU A 145 -12.77 4.34 0.39
CA LEU A 145 -13.53 3.31 -0.34
C LEU A 145 -15.05 3.49 -0.20
N TYR A 146 -15.49 4.16 0.87
CA TYR A 146 -16.91 4.36 1.15
C TYR A 146 -17.14 5.64 1.96
N THR A 147 -18.20 6.38 1.62
CA THR A 147 -18.60 7.64 2.27
C THR A 147 -19.76 7.43 3.23
N ARG A 148 -19.44 7.41 4.53
CA ARG A 148 -20.37 7.68 5.62
C ARG A 148 -19.89 8.85 6.45
N TYR A 149 -20.83 9.46 7.17
CA TYR A 149 -20.58 10.56 8.09
C TYR A 149 -20.82 10.08 9.51
N SER A 150 -19.94 10.46 10.42
CA SER A 150 -20.16 10.28 11.85
C SER A 150 -21.17 11.33 12.32
N ALA A 151 -22.17 10.89 13.09
CA ALA A 151 -23.20 11.76 13.64
C ALA A 151 -23.53 11.33 15.07
N VAL A 152 -24.06 12.25 15.87
CA VAL A 152 -24.52 11.96 17.23
C VAL A 152 -25.97 11.50 17.15
N ALA A 153 -26.24 10.30 17.66
CA ALA A 153 -27.61 9.79 17.75
C ALA A 153 -28.39 10.56 18.82
N VAL A 154 -29.59 11.02 18.46
CA VAL A 154 -30.53 11.69 19.36
C VAL A 154 -31.88 10.99 19.30
N GLN A 155 -32.67 11.11 20.37
CA GLN A 155 -34.02 10.59 20.37
C GLN A 155 -34.89 11.29 19.32
N ILE A 156 -35.79 10.54 18.67
CA ILE A 156 -36.75 11.09 17.72
C ILE A 156 -37.60 12.15 18.43
N GLY A 157 -37.56 13.39 17.93
CA GLY A 157 -38.25 14.53 18.55
C GLY A 157 -37.43 15.29 19.60
N CYS A 158 -36.12 15.07 19.70
CA CYS A 158 -35.25 15.81 20.61
C CYS A 158 -35.31 17.33 20.33
N PRO A 159 -35.70 18.16 21.31
CA PRO A 159 -35.79 19.62 21.12
C PRO A 159 -34.41 20.29 20.99
N PHE A 160 -33.32 19.58 21.28
CA PHE A 160 -31.96 20.10 21.21
C PHE A 160 -31.28 19.85 19.86
N LEU A 161 -31.96 19.26 18.87
CA LEU A 161 -31.41 19.01 17.54
C LEU A 161 -30.89 20.27 16.86
N ASP A 162 -31.69 21.34 16.89
CA ASP A 162 -31.35 22.61 16.25
C ASP A 162 -30.18 23.31 16.96
N THR A 163 -30.03 23.10 18.27
CA THR A 163 -28.87 23.64 19.00
C THR A 163 -27.62 22.82 18.72
N LEU A 164 -27.70 21.50 18.67
CA LEU A 164 -26.57 20.61 18.35
C LEU A 164 -26.00 20.81 16.95
N ASN A 165 -26.84 21.11 15.95
CA ASN A 165 -26.40 21.33 14.57
C ASN A 165 -25.78 22.72 14.33
N ASN A 166 -26.01 23.68 15.24
CA ASN A 166 -25.55 25.07 15.11
C ASN A 166 -24.23 25.34 15.86
N VAL A 167 -23.62 24.32 16.47
CA VAL A 167 -22.29 24.38 17.12
C VAL A 167 -21.22 23.99 16.11
#